data_AF-A0A4S8M347-F1
#
_entry.id   AF-A0A4S8M347-F1
#
_cell.length_a   1.000
_cell.length_b   1.000
_cell.length_c   1.000
_cell.angle_alpha   90.00
_cell.angle_beta   90.00
_cell.angle_gamma   90.00
#
_symmetry.space_group_name_H-M   'P 1'
#
loop_
_entity.id
_entity.type
_entity.pdbx_description
1 polymer ?
#
loop_
_entity_poly.entity_id
_entity_poly.type
_entity_poly.pdbx_seq_one_letter_code
_entity_poly.pdbx_strand_id
1 'polypeptide(L)'
;RDFIKCDKQDDNAATRLFSAAILKHASGNPSENMGLIMYFFVFGEFVDSYQSRVMSHYNHATIVIRTLIFLEQWRLFLKKQDYLEHLHFISPASYNICQIMGNGLLALMIIHRDHLSKSCPLVPHEHGTHSCEHLYAEMRKLIPDFSMQQAILMAPKLAKLAKTTHQSSAKLSKASYSKSANGYQHAFLDDSVSDFDTKLLSQFPSDQQFSEIYQTASEECNTLWNLLGV
;
A
#
# COMPACT_ATOMS: atom_id res chain seq x y z
N ARG A 1 27.45 9.12 -6.48
CA ARG A 1 27.45 9.12 -5.00
C ARG A 1 26.54 7.96 -4.61
N ASP A 2 27.11 6.76 -4.52
CA ASP A 2 26.33 5.55 -4.27
C ASP A 2 25.87 5.55 -2.81
N PHE A 3 24.61 5.18 -2.57
CA PHE A 3 24.05 5.10 -1.24
C PHE A 3 24.65 3.90 -0.48
N ILE A 4 25.72 4.16 0.27
CA ILE A 4 26.42 3.18 1.11
C ILE A 4 25.58 2.90 2.36
N LYS A 5 25.19 1.63 2.58
CA LYS A 5 24.39 1.13 3.72
C LYS A 5 23.00 1.75 3.87
N CYS A 6 22.22 1.82 2.79
CA CYS A 6 20.77 2.04 2.95
C CYS A 6 20.19 0.77 3.58
N ASP A 7 19.52 0.91 4.73
CA ASP A 7 18.65 -0.14 5.23
C ASP A 7 17.54 -0.36 4.20
N LYS A 8 17.73 -1.37 3.35
CA LYS A 8 16.79 -1.72 2.27
C LYS A 8 15.46 -2.28 2.80
N GLN A 9 15.35 -2.45 4.12
CA GLN A 9 14.16 -2.91 4.83
C GLN A 9 13.47 -1.76 5.60
N ASP A 10 13.96 -0.51 5.52
CA ASP A 10 13.27 0.64 6.11
C ASP A 10 12.08 1.08 5.24
N ASP A 11 10.95 0.41 5.42
CA ASP A 11 9.69 0.77 4.77
C ASP A 11 9.30 2.23 5.04
N ASN A 12 9.72 2.82 6.18
CA ASN A 12 9.43 4.23 6.47
C ASN A 12 10.15 5.16 5.49
N ALA A 13 11.32 4.79 4.98
CA ALA A 13 12.01 5.56 3.95
C ALA A 13 11.21 5.56 2.65
N ALA A 14 10.67 4.41 2.26
CA ALA A 14 9.80 4.29 1.10
C ALA A 14 8.47 5.05 1.29
N THR A 15 7.82 4.94 2.46
CA THR A 15 6.61 5.71 2.78
C THR A 15 6.85 7.21 2.75
N ARG A 16 8.00 7.69 3.27
CA ARG A 16 8.35 9.12 3.18
C ARG A 16 8.53 9.56 1.74
N LEU A 17 9.14 8.74 0.89
CA LEU A 17 9.36 9.04 -0.53
C LEU A 17 8.05 9.25 -1.29
N PHE A 18 7.06 8.39 -1.06
CA PHE A 18 5.74 8.48 -1.72
C PHE A 18 4.73 9.36 -0.97
N SER A 19 5.19 10.16 -0.01
CA SER A 19 4.31 11.04 0.78
C SER A 19 3.86 12.28 -0.01
N ALA A 20 2.70 12.81 0.37
CA ALA A 20 2.20 14.09 -0.14
C ALA A 20 3.19 15.26 0.06
N ALA A 21 4.05 15.19 1.09
CA ALA A 21 5.07 16.21 1.33
C ALA A 21 6.17 16.20 0.25
N ILE A 22 6.61 15.01 -0.18
CA ILE A 22 7.59 14.88 -1.26
C ILE A 22 6.97 15.25 -2.61
N LEU A 23 5.73 14.82 -2.86
CA LEU A 23 5.00 15.24 -4.05
C LEU A 23 4.90 16.77 -4.13
N LYS A 24 4.50 17.42 -3.04
CA LYS A 24 4.44 18.89 -2.94
C LYS A 24 5.81 19.54 -3.18
N HIS A 25 6.88 18.94 -2.67
CA HIS A 25 8.24 19.44 -2.91
C HIS A 25 8.65 19.33 -4.38
N ALA A 26 8.42 18.18 -5.02
CA ALA A 26 8.70 17.98 -6.45
C ALA A 26 7.90 18.97 -7.33
N SER A 27 6.64 19.23 -6.96
CA SER A 27 5.76 20.22 -7.58
C SER A 27 6.22 21.68 -7.43
N GLY A 28 7.29 21.95 -6.66
CA GLY A 28 7.90 23.28 -6.61
C GLY A 28 8.61 23.69 -7.91
N ASN A 29 9.01 22.73 -8.75
CA ASN A 29 9.55 22.98 -10.09
C ASN A 29 8.99 21.99 -11.12
N PRO A 30 7.72 22.17 -11.56
CA PRO A 30 7.05 21.20 -12.44
C PRO A 30 7.71 21.03 -13.80
N SER A 31 8.33 22.08 -14.36
CA SER A 31 8.97 22.01 -15.69
C SER A 31 10.15 21.04 -15.73
N GLU A 32 10.86 20.88 -14.62
CA GLU A 32 11.99 19.94 -14.52
C GLU A 32 11.54 18.57 -14.00
N ASN A 33 10.53 18.54 -13.13
CA ASN A 33 10.16 17.34 -12.37
C ASN A 33 8.87 16.67 -12.85
N MET A 34 8.27 17.06 -13.98
CA MET A 34 6.93 16.54 -14.37
C MET A 34 6.86 15.01 -14.36
N GLY A 35 7.84 14.33 -14.97
CA GLY A 35 7.90 12.86 -14.94
C GLY A 35 7.96 12.28 -13.52
N LEU A 36 8.74 12.93 -12.63
CA LEU A 36 8.87 12.52 -11.24
C LEU A 36 7.59 12.79 -10.43
N ILE A 37 6.92 13.92 -10.68
CA ILE A 37 5.63 14.28 -10.09
C ILE A 37 4.59 13.21 -10.46
N MET A 38 4.49 12.86 -11.75
CA MET A 38 3.57 11.82 -12.20
C MET A 38 3.90 10.46 -11.58
N TYR A 39 5.18 10.12 -11.51
CA TYR A 39 5.63 8.89 -10.86
C TYR A 39 5.21 8.84 -9.38
N PHE A 40 5.50 9.90 -8.60
CA PHE A 40 5.12 9.95 -7.19
C PHE A 40 3.61 9.98 -6.99
N PHE A 41 2.86 10.66 -7.85
CA PHE A 41 1.41 10.68 -7.79
C PHE A 41 0.82 9.29 -8.03
N VAL A 42 1.16 8.64 -9.16
CA VAL A 42 0.58 7.34 -9.54
C VAL A 42 0.93 6.26 -8.51
N PHE A 43 2.21 6.13 -8.15
CA PHE A 43 2.63 5.07 -7.23
C PHE A 43 2.31 5.38 -5.76
N GLY A 44 2.32 6.64 -5.36
CA GLY A 44 1.91 7.05 -4.02
C GLY A 44 0.44 6.75 -3.76
N GLU A 45 -0.44 7.14 -4.69
CA GLU A 45 -1.85 6.80 -4.57
C GLU A 45 -2.09 5.29 -4.64
N PHE A 46 -1.37 4.55 -5.48
CA PHE A 46 -1.49 3.09 -5.56
C PHE A 46 -1.14 2.37 -4.24
N VAL A 47 -0.16 2.88 -3.48
CA VAL A 47 0.13 2.37 -2.13
C VAL A 47 -0.98 2.77 -1.16
N ASP A 48 -1.45 4.02 -1.22
CA ASP A 48 -2.55 4.51 -0.39
C ASP A 48 -3.86 3.74 -0.65
N SER A 49 -4.10 3.24 -1.86
CA SER A 49 -5.27 2.40 -2.16
C SER A 49 -5.22 1.04 -1.46
N TYR A 50 -4.12 0.65 -0.83
CA TYR A 50 -4.06 -0.51 0.05
C TYR A 50 -3.99 -0.13 1.52
N GLN A 51 -3.30 0.96 1.85
CA GLN A 51 -3.04 1.33 3.25
C GLN A 51 -4.12 2.22 3.87
N SER A 52 -4.92 2.91 3.05
CA SER A 52 -5.94 3.81 3.57
C SER A 52 -7.02 3.06 4.36
N ARG A 53 -7.33 3.58 5.54
CA ARG A 53 -8.37 3.04 6.45
C ARG A 53 -9.74 3.70 6.26
N VAL A 54 -9.80 4.80 5.50
CA VAL A 54 -10.99 5.67 5.40
C VAL A 54 -11.47 5.88 3.97
N MET A 55 -10.78 5.30 2.99
CA MET A 55 -11.13 5.42 1.58
C MET A 55 -12.27 4.46 1.22
N SER A 56 -13.16 4.90 0.33
CA SER A 56 -14.25 4.07 -0.19
C SER A 56 -13.75 3.08 -1.24
N HIS A 57 -14.42 1.94 -1.41
CA HIS A 57 -14.05 0.97 -2.45
C HIS A 57 -14.14 1.54 -3.87
N TYR A 58 -14.99 2.55 -4.09
CA TYR A 58 -15.02 3.32 -5.32
C TYR A 58 -13.66 3.99 -5.59
N ASN A 59 -13.15 4.76 -4.63
CA ASN A 59 -11.87 5.47 -4.79
C ASN A 59 -10.68 4.50 -4.89
N HIS A 60 -10.70 3.43 -4.09
CA HIS A 60 -9.70 2.36 -4.19
C HIS A 60 -9.64 1.79 -5.62
N ALA A 61 -10.81 1.46 -6.20
CA ALA A 61 -10.89 0.95 -7.56
C ALA A 61 -10.44 1.98 -8.61
N THR A 62 -10.81 3.26 -8.47
CA THR A 62 -10.37 4.32 -9.38
C THR A 62 -8.85 4.43 -9.45
N ILE A 63 -8.20 4.50 -8.29
CA ILE A 63 -6.75 4.62 -8.20
C ILE A 63 -6.06 3.40 -8.81
N VAL A 64 -6.53 2.20 -8.48
CA VAL A 64 -5.96 0.95 -9.01
C VAL A 64 -6.11 0.88 -10.53
N ILE A 65 -7.33 1.11 -11.05
CA ILE A 65 -7.59 1.03 -12.48
C ILE A 65 -6.76 2.07 -13.23
N ARG A 66 -6.69 3.32 -12.74
CA ARG A 66 -5.85 4.36 -13.34
C ARG A 66 -4.37 3.96 -13.36
N THR A 67 -3.87 3.37 -12.28
CA THR A 67 -2.47 2.89 -12.21
C THR A 67 -2.20 1.80 -13.24
N LEU A 68 -3.11 0.83 -13.38
CA LEU A 68 -2.97 -0.24 -14.37
C LEU A 68 -3.01 0.29 -15.81
N ILE A 69 -3.94 1.20 -16.11
CA ILE A 69 -4.02 1.88 -17.42
C ILE A 69 -2.74 2.67 -17.69
N PHE A 70 -2.25 3.43 -16.71
CA PHE A 70 -1.03 4.23 -16.84
C PHE A 70 0.19 3.37 -17.18
N LEU A 71 0.36 2.24 -16.49
CA LEU A 71 1.45 1.31 -16.76
C LEU A 71 1.36 0.71 -18.17
N GLU A 72 0.16 0.38 -18.64
CA GLU A 72 -0.02 -0.15 -20.00
C GLU A 72 0.25 0.93 -21.06
N GLN A 73 -0.26 2.14 -20.86
CA GLN A 73 0.04 3.28 -21.74
C GLN A 73 1.54 3.59 -21.77
N TRP A 74 2.26 3.44 -20.66
CA TRP A 74 3.71 3.60 -20.62
C TRP A 74 4.41 2.59 -21.53
N ARG A 75 4.04 1.30 -21.44
CA ARG A 75 4.62 0.26 -22.31
C ARG A 75 4.30 0.52 -23.78
N LEU A 76 3.06 0.90 -24.10
CA LEU A 76 2.66 1.25 -25.46
C LEU A 76 3.43 2.45 -25.99
N PHE A 77 3.66 3.48 -25.17
CA PHE A 77 4.48 4.63 -25.52
C PHE A 77 5.92 4.21 -25.83
N LEU A 78 6.56 3.42 -24.95
CA LEU A 78 7.93 2.95 -25.18
C LEU A 78 8.04 2.17 -26.49
N LYS A 79 7.09 1.27 -26.75
CA LYS A 79 7.03 0.51 -28.00
C LYS A 79 6.85 1.42 -29.23
N LYS A 80 6.02 2.45 -29.14
CA LYS A 80 5.78 3.41 -30.23
C LYS A 80 7.03 4.24 -30.54
N GLN A 81 7.82 4.57 -29.52
CA GLN A 81 9.05 5.38 -29.64
C GLN A 81 10.32 4.53 -29.83
N ASP A 82 10.19 3.21 -29.97
CA ASP A 82 11.31 2.27 -30.10
C ASP A 82 12.30 2.30 -28.92
N TYR A 83 11.80 2.59 -27.71
CA TYR A 83 12.58 2.52 -26.48
C TYR A 83 12.62 1.11 -25.91
N LEU A 84 13.80 0.69 -25.46
CA LEU A 84 14.00 -0.60 -24.80
C LEU A 84 13.28 -0.64 -23.44
N GLU A 85 12.23 -1.47 -23.32
CA GLU A 85 11.40 -1.58 -22.11
C GLU A 85 12.24 -1.84 -20.85
N HIS A 86 13.23 -2.73 -20.91
CA HIS A 86 14.08 -3.09 -19.76
C HIS A 86 14.96 -1.95 -19.23
N LEU A 87 15.15 -0.86 -19.98
CA LEU A 87 15.91 0.32 -19.56
C LEU A 87 15.01 1.49 -19.13
N HIS A 88 13.82 1.59 -19.71
CA HIS A 88 12.96 2.77 -19.60
C HIS A 88 11.63 2.51 -18.89
N PHE A 89 11.39 1.28 -18.42
CA PHE A 89 10.22 0.91 -17.65
C PHE A 89 10.61 0.49 -16.23
N ILE A 90 9.62 0.39 -15.34
CA ILE A 90 9.83 -0.22 -14.03
C ILE A 90 10.29 -1.67 -14.18
N SER A 91 10.95 -2.21 -13.15
CA SER A 91 11.44 -3.59 -13.21
C SER A 91 10.30 -4.58 -13.49
N PRO A 92 10.57 -5.70 -14.20
CA PRO A 92 9.54 -6.71 -14.45
C PRO A 92 8.89 -7.22 -13.16
N ALA A 93 9.65 -7.33 -12.07
CA ALA A 93 9.13 -7.70 -10.76
C ALA A 93 8.15 -6.65 -10.20
N SER A 94 8.50 -5.36 -10.29
CA SER A 94 7.63 -4.26 -9.86
C SER A 94 6.32 -4.23 -10.67
N TYR A 95 6.40 -4.39 -11.99
CA TYR A 95 5.22 -4.44 -12.84
C TYR A 95 4.31 -5.61 -12.49
N ASN A 96 4.88 -6.81 -12.31
CA ASN A 96 4.12 -7.99 -11.90
C ASN A 96 3.45 -7.79 -10.52
N ILE A 97 4.14 -7.15 -9.57
CA ILE A 97 3.55 -6.81 -8.26
C ILE A 97 2.38 -5.85 -8.44
N CYS A 98 2.53 -4.78 -9.23
CA CYS A 98 1.43 -3.85 -9.51
C CYS A 98 0.23 -4.56 -10.16
N GLN A 99 0.46 -5.49 -11.09
CA GLN A 99 -0.60 -6.28 -11.71
C GLN A 99 -1.30 -7.22 -10.71
N ILE A 100 -0.53 -7.95 -9.89
CA ILE A 100 -1.08 -8.88 -8.88
C ILE A 100 -1.89 -8.11 -7.84
N MET A 101 -1.33 -7.02 -7.31
CA MET A 101 -2.00 -6.19 -6.31
C MET A 101 -3.22 -5.51 -6.92
N GLY A 102 -3.08 -4.81 -8.04
CA GLY A 102 -4.19 -4.10 -8.67
C GLY A 102 -5.37 -5.03 -9.02
N ASN A 103 -5.11 -6.11 -9.75
CA ASN A 103 -6.16 -7.06 -10.11
C ASN A 103 -6.68 -7.82 -8.88
N GLY A 104 -5.83 -8.11 -7.90
CA GLY A 104 -6.20 -8.76 -6.66
C GLY A 104 -7.19 -7.94 -5.84
N LEU A 105 -6.97 -6.62 -5.69
CA LEU A 105 -7.89 -5.76 -4.95
C LEU A 105 -9.26 -5.68 -5.64
N LEU A 106 -9.28 -5.50 -6.97
CA LEU A 106 -10.52 -5.49 -7.74
C LEU A 106 -11.27 -6.82 -7.64
N ALA A 107 -10.56 -7.95 -7.74
CA ALA A 107 -11.15 -9.27 -7.57
C ALA A 107 -11.74 -9.46 -6.16
N LEU A 108 -11.04 -9.02 -5.11
CA LEU A 108 -11.56 -9.07 -3.74
C LEU A 108 -12.84 -8.25 -3.59
N MET A 109 -12.90 -7.05 -4.17
CA MET A 109 -14.13 -6.23 -4.16
C MET A 109 -15.31 -6.96 -4.82
N ILE A 110 -15.09 -7.58 -5.98
CA ILE A 110 -16.12 -8.34 -6.70
C ILE A 110 -16.57 -9.56 -5.88
N ILE A 111 -15.62 -10.33 -5.32
CA ILE A 111 -15.92 -11.50 -4.49
C ILE A 111 -16.72 -11.10 -3.24
N HIS A 112 -16.33 -10.03 -2.56
CA HIS A 112 -17.05 -9.53 -1.40
C HIS A 112 -18.48 -9.09 -1.75
N ARG A 113 -18.66 -8.43 -2.90
CA ARG A 113 -19.96 -7.99 -3.38
C ARG A 113 -20.88 -9.15 -3.77
N ASP A 114 -20.36 -10.12 -4.51
CA ASP A 114 -21.17 -11.13 -5.21
C ASP A 114 -21.31 -12.45 -4.44
N HIS A 115 -20.35 -12.78 -3.57
CA HIS A 115 -20.26 -14.10 -2.95
C HIS A 115 -20.23 -14.10 -1.42
N LEU A 116 -19.87 -12.98 -0.78
CA LEU A 116 -19.89 -12.87 0.69
C LEU A 116 -21.21 -12.28 1.20
N SER A 117 -21.45 -12.44 2.50
CA SER A 117 -22.62 -11.82 3.12
C SER A 117 -22.51 -10.29 2.99
N LYS A 118 -23.65 -9.63 2.71
CA LYS A 118 -23.75 -8.18 2.41
C LYS A 118 -23.24 -7.23 3.52
N SER A 119 -22.77 -7.77 4.64
CA SER A 119 -22.23 -7.04 5.78
C SER A 119 -20.76 -7.37 6.07
N CYS A 120 -20.06 -8.08 5.18
CA CYS A 120 -18.66 -8.43 5.37
C CYS A 120 -17.76 -7.31 4.80
N PRO A 121 -17.16 -6.45 5.65
CA PRO A 121 -16.29 -5.38 5.17
C PRO A 121 -15.02 -5.96 4.56
N LEU A 122 -14.58 -5.36 3.46
CA LEU A 122 -13.23 -5.57 2.94
C LEU A 122 -12.32 -4.52 3.55
N VAL A 123 -11.23 -4.96 4.21
CA VAL A 123 -10.27 -4.09 4.89
C VAL A 123 -8.90 -4.25 4.22
N PRO A 124 -8.58 -3.45 3.17
CA PRO A 124 -7.39 -3.67 2.33
C PRO A 124 -6.07 -3.68 3.12
N HIS A 125 -5.94 -2.81 4.13
CA HIS A 125 -4.70 -2.68 4.91
C HIS A 125 -4.37 -3.91 5.76
N GLU A 126 -5.36 -4.75 6.06
CA GLU A 126 -5.17 -6.00 6.82
C GLU A 126 -4.73 -7.18 5.94
N HIS A 127 -4.68 -7.01 4.61
CA HIS A 127 -4.26 -8.07 3.68
C HIS A 127 -2.72 -8.14 3.48
N GLY A 128 -1.96 -7.40 4.30
CA GLY A 128 -0.49 -7.43 4.29
C GLY A 128 0.11 -8.42 5.30
N THR A 129 1.44 -8.57 5.26
CA THR A 129 2.20 -9.40 6.21
C THR A 129 2.61 -8.68 7.49
N HIS A 130 2.20 -7.42 7.65
CA HIS A 130 2.64 -6.54 8.73
C HIS A 130 2.38 -7.13 10.12
N SER A 131 1.20 -7.73 10.31
CA SER A 131 0.85 -8.41 11.57
C SER A 131 1.77 -9.58 11.88
N CYS A 132 2.22 -10.32 10.86
CA CYS A 132 3.21 -11.39 11.01
C CYS A 132 4.59 -10.83 11.38
N GLU A 133 5.02 -9.74 10.76
CA GLU A 133 6.30 -9.09 11.08
C GLU A 133 6.34 -8.58 12.51
N HIS A 134 5.25 -7.97 12.99
CA HIS A 134 5.11 -7.58 14.40
C HIS A 134 5.16 -8.77 15.34
N LEU A 135 4.46 -9.85 15.01
CA LEU A 135 4.51 -11.07 15.81
C LEU A 135 5.95 -11.59 15.93
N TYR A 136 6.70 -11.59 14.82
CA TYR A 136 8.12 -11.96 14.85
C TYR A 136 8.97 -10.97 15.64
N ALA A 137 8.70 -9.66 15.55
CA ALA A 137 9.40 -8.66 16.36
C ALA A 137 9.19 -8.89 17.86
N GLU A 138 7.96 -9.20 18.29
CA GLU A 138 7.65 -9.55 19.68
C GLU A 138 8.34 -10.86 20.11
N MET A 139 8.37 -11.88 19.25
CA MET A 139 9.13 -13.10 19.52
C MET A 139 10.62 -12.81 19.72
N ARG A 140 11.21 -11.93 18.89
CA ARG A 140 12.63 -11.54 19.01
C ARG A 140 12.93 -10.75 20.28
N LYS A 141 11.97 -10.02 20.84
CA LYS A 141 12.12 -9.38 22.17
C LYS A 141 12.27 -10.42 23.29
N LEU A 142 11.67 -11.61 23.13
CA LEU A 142 11.80 -12.70 24.10
C LEU A 142 13.09 -13.51 23.87
N ILE A 143 13.33 -13.92 22.63
CA ILE A 143 14.50 -14.70 22.21
C ILE A 143 14.92 -14.17 20.84
N PRO A 144 16.04 -13.42 20.72
CA PRO A 144 16.45 -12.79 19.45
C PRO A 144 16.61 -13.76 18.27
N ASP A 145 17.24 -14.92 18.50
CA ASP A 145 17.45 -15.97 17.51
C ASP A 145 16.74 -17.24 17.96
N PHE A 146 15.41 -17.26 17.83
CA PHE A 146 14.61 -18.43 18.23
C PHE A 146 14.60 -19.52 17.16
N SER A 147 14.61 -20.78 17.61
CA SER A 147 14.32 -21.96 16.79
C SER A 147 12.80 -22.14 16.59
N MET A 148 12.41 -22.95 15.61
CA MET A 148 10.99 -23.28 15.38
C MET A 148 10.31 -23.85 16.63
N GLN A 149 11.00 -24.70 17.40
CA GLN A 149 10.47 -25.24 18.65
C GLN A 149 10.17 -24.12 19.66
N GLN A 150 11.09 -23.16 19.80
CA GLN A 150 10.89 -22.02 20.68
C GLN A 150 9.73 -21.13 20.21
N ALA A 151 9.56 -20.93 18.90
CA ALA A 151 8.41 -20.19 18.35
C ALA A 151 7.07 -20.83 18.74
N ILE A 152 6.95 -22.16 18.57
CA ILE A 152 5.74 -22.91 18.94
C ILE A 152 5.45 -22.79 20.44
N LEU A 153 6.49 -22.92 21.28
CA LEU A 153 6.35 -22.79 22.73
C LEU A 153 6.02 -21.36 23.19
N MET A 154 6.35 -20.34 22.40
CA MET A 154 6.00 -18.94 22.67
C MET A 154 4.55 -18.61 22.29
N ALA A 155 3.93 -19.34 21.36
CA ALA A 155 2.58 -19.02 20.86
C ALA A 155 1.50 -18.86 21.96
N PRO A 156 1.40 -19.73 22.99
CA PRO A 156 0.42 -19.55 24.07
C PRO A 156 0.67 -18.28 24.91
N LYS A 157 1.95 -17.90 25.09
CA LYS A 157 2.33 -16.69 25.82
C LYS A 157 1.94 -15.44 25.03
N LEU A 158 2.21 -15.43 23.73
CA LEU A 158 1.82 -14.35 22.82
C LEU A 158 0.30 -14.19 22.75
N ALA A 159 -0.45 -15.29 22.69
CA ALA A 159 -1.91 -15.25 22.73
C ALA A 159 -2.46 -14.63 24.03
N LYS A 160 -1.80 -14.88 25.17
CA LYS A 160 -2.17 -14.28 26.46
C LYS A 160 -1.82 -12.80 26.53
N LEU A 161 -0.65 -12.40 26.01
CA LEU A 161 -0.24 -11.00 25.88
C LEU A 161 -1.22 -10.22 25.00
N ALA A 162 -1.54 -10.73 23.80
CA ALA A 162 -2.51 -10.09 22.91
C ALA A 162 -3.88 -9.90 23.57
N LYS A 163 -4.39 -10.91 24.28
CA LYS A 163 -5.67 -10.80 25.03
C LYS A 163 -5.62 -9.76 26.15
N THR A 164 -4.50 -9.66 26.88
CA THR A 164 -4.35 -8.66 27.94
C THR A 164 -4.22 -7.25 27.37
N THR A 165 -3.55 -7.06 26.24
CA THR A 165 -3.47 -5.77 25.52
C THR A 165 -4.80 -5.34 24.91
N HIS A 166 -5.67 -6.27 24.49
CA HIS A 166 -7.02 -5.92 24.04
C HIS A 166 -7.98 -5.58 25.21
N GLN A 167 -7.81 -6.19 26.39
CA GLN A 167 -8.71 -6.02 27.54
C GLN A 167 -8.30 -4.91 28.50
N SER A 168 -7.00 -4.67 28.62
CA SER A 168 -6.46 -3.51 29.32
C SER A 168 -6.02 -2.55 28.24
N SER A 169 -6.46 -1.29 28.26
CA SER A 169 -6.00 -0.24 27.35
C SER A 169 -4.49 0.10 27.49
N ALA A 170 -3.69 -0.84 27.99
CA ALA A 170 -2.25 -0.80 28.15
C ALA A 170 -1.59 -1.01 26.78
N LYS A 171 -1.14 0.12 26.22
CA LYS A 171 -0.45 0.22 24.95
C LYS A 171 0.76 -0.71 24.92
N LEU A 172 0.85 -1.58 23.91
CA LEU A 172 2.11 -2.21 23.52
C LEU A 172 3.10 -1.06 23.27
N SER A 173 4.31 -1.17 23.83
CA SER A 173 5.28 -0.06 23.98
C SER A 173 5.31 0.87 22.76
N LYS A 174 4.99 2.17 22.96
CA LYS A 174 5.19 3.19 21.92
C LYS A 174 6.65 3.20 21.49
N ALA A 175 6.90 3.05 20.19
CA ALA A 175 8.22 3.29 19.64
C ALA A 175 8.64 4.73 19.95
N SER A 176 9.79 4.90 20.60
CA SER A 176 10.36 6.21 20.88
C SER A 176 11.00 6.74 19.60
N TYR A 177 10.57 7.92 19.16
CA TYR A 177 11.06 8.64 17.98
C TYR A 177 12.58 8.92 17.98
N SER A 178 13.30 8.63 19.07
CA SER A 178 14.73 8.94 19.22
C SER A 178 15.69 7.78 18.93
N LYS A 179 15.20 6.56 18.68
CA LYS A 179 16.06 5.42 18.32
C LYS A 179 15.89 5.07 16.85
N SER A 180 16.50 5.88 15.99
CA SER A 180 16.88 5.47 14.65
C SER A 180 17.58 4.10 14.70
N ALA A 181 17.16 3.18 13.82
CA ALA A 181 17.74 1.85 13.55
C ALA A 181 17.08 0.60 14.17
N ASN A 182 15.99 0.70 14.94
CA ASN A 182 15.18 -0.48 15.27
C ASN A 182 13.77 -0.28 14.70
N GLY A 183 13.57 -0.84 13.49
CA GLY A 183 12.32 -0.78 12.72
C GLY A 183 11.15 -1.45 13.43
N TYR A 184 9.97 -1.25 12.85
CA TYR A 184 8.63 -1.63 13.32
C TYR A 184 7.97 -0.62 14.28
N GLN A 185 7.16 0.25 13.70
CA GLN A 185 6.27 1.14 14.43
C GLN A 185 4.98 0.38 14.82
N HIS A 186 4.69 0.33 16.11
CA HIS A 186 3.48 -0.29 16.69
C HIS A 186 2.19 0.51 16.45
N ALA A 187 2.17 1.49 15.54
CA ALA A 187 1.00 2.34 15.31
C ALA A 187 -0.18 1.58 14.66
N PHE A 188 0.08 0.46 14.00
CA PHE A 188 -0.93 -0.28 13.24
C PHE A 188 -1.80 -1.21 14.09
N LEU A 189 -1.33 -1.61 15.29
CA LEU A 189 -2.11 -2.37 16.29
C LEU A 189 -2.83 -1.46 17.29
N ASP A 190 -2.68 -0.14 17.17
CA ASP A 190 -3.47 0.81 17.95
C ASP A 190 -4.84 1.00 17.26
N ASP A 191 -5.60 -0.10 17.15
CA ASP A 191 -7.02 -0.08 16.76
C ASP A 191 -7.88 0.73 17.73
N SER A 192 -7.31 1.17 18.87
CA SER A 192 -7.96 2.12 19.77
C SER A 192 -7.97 3.57 19.25
N VAL A 193 -7.27 3.87 18.13
CA VAL A 193 -7.16 5.22 17.56
C VAL A 193 -7.73 5.32 16.13
N SER A 194 -8.05 4.21 15.47
CA SER A 194 -8.52 4.21 14.07
C SER A 194 -9.96 3.73 13.96
N ASP A 195 -10.91 4.65 14.15
CA ASP A 195 -12.31 4.44 13.75
C ASP A 195 -12.40 4.32 12.22
N PHE A 196 -12.24 3.11 11.66
CA PHE A 196 -12.56 2.87 10.26
C PHE A 196 -14.04 2.54 10.13
N ASP A 197 -14.71 3.18 9.16
CA ASP A 197 -16.15 3.01 8.97
C ASP A 197 -16.44 1.66 8.31
N THR A 198 -16.83 0.69 9.14
CA THR A 198 -17.23 -0.65 8.68
C THR A 198 -18.39 -0.62 7.69
N LYS A 199 -19.27 0.39 7.74
CA LYS A 199 -20.35 0.54 6.77
C LYS A 199 -19.81 0.97 5.43
N LEU A 200 -18.89 1.93 5.40
CA LEU A 200 -18.21 2.36 4.18
C LEU A 200 -17.45 1.20 3.52
N LEU A 201 -16.72 0.42 4.33
CA LEU A 201 -15.93 -0.73 3.86
C LEU A 201 -16.77 -1.96 3.48
N SER A 202 -18.09 -1.93 3.72
CA SER A 202 -19.04 -2.95 3.26
C SER A 202 -19.79 -2.53 1.99
N GLN A 203 -19.53 -1.33 1.46
CA GLN A 203 -20.17 -0.82 0.24
C GLN A 203 -19.26 -1.00 -0.97
N PHE A 204 -19.67 -1.87 -1.89
CA PHE A 204 -18.89 -2.21 -3.09
C PHE A 204 -19.48 -1.57 -4.34
N PRO A 205 -18.65 -1.18 -5.33
CA PRO A 205 -19.14 -0.66 -6.60
C PRO A 205 -19.98 -1.69 -7.37
N SER A 206 -21.09 -1.23 -7.96
CA SER A 206 -21.85 -2.01 -8.94
C SER A 206 -21.09 -2.14 -10.28
N ASP A 207 -21.53 -3.02 -11.17
CA ASP A 207 -20.90 -3.15 -12.50
C ASP A 207 -21.00 -1.86 -13.32
N GLN A 208 -22.10 -1.11 -13.17
CA GLN A 208 -22.25 0.21 -13.77
C GLN A 208 -21.22 1.19 -13.19
N GLN A 209 -21.06 1.20 -11.87
CA GLN A 209 -20.06 2.05 -11.23
C GLN A 209 -18.64 1.65 -11.63
N PHE A 210 -18.32 0.36 -11.79
CA PHE A 210 -17.02 -0.05 -12.32
C PHE A 210 -16.78 0.45 -13.74
N SER A 211 -17.82 0.49 -14.58
CA SER A 211 -17.73 1.05 -15.93
C SER A 211 -17.48 2.57 -15.89
N GLU A 212 -18.17 3.28 -15.00
CA GLU A 212 -17.95 4.72 -14.76
C GLU A 212 -16.54 4.99 -14.23
N ILE A 213 -16.08 4.21 -13.25
CA ILE A 213 -14.74 4.28 -12.69
C ILE A 213 -13.69 4.08 -13.78
N TYR A 214 -13.88 3.08 -14.66
CA TYR A 214 -12.96 2.83 -15.76
C TYR A 214 -12.88 4.03 -16.72
N GLN A 215 -14.02 4.63 -17.04
CA GLN A 215 -14.06 5.83 -17.88
C GLN A 215 -13.32 7.00 -17.21
N THR A 216 -13.63 7.30 -15.95
CA THR A 216 -12.96 8.37 -15.20
C THR A 216 -11.46 8.12 -15.09
N ALA A 217 -11.05 6.90 -14.72
CA ALA A 217 -9.64 6.54 -14.61
C ALA A 217 -8.89 6.66 -15.96
N SER A 218 -9.55 6.33 -17.07
CA SER A 218 -8.99 6.50 -18.41
C SER A 218 -8.83 7.98 -18.79
N GLU A 219 -9.84 8.81 -18.51
CA GLU A 219 -9.79 10.26 -18.73
C GLU A 219 -8.72 10.94 -17.88
N GLU A 220 -8.61 10.57 -16.59
CA GLU A 220 -7.54 11.01 -15.70
C GLU A 220 -6.18 10.59 -16.26
N CYS A 221 -6.03 9.33 -16.65
CA CYS A 221 -4.78 8.82 -17.21
C CYS A 221 -4.36 9.58 -18.47
N ASN A 222 -5.28 9.82 -19.41
CA ASN A 222 -5.02 10.63 -20.60
C ASN A 222 -4.58 12.05 -20.22
N THR A 223 -5.17 12.65 -19.18
CA THR A 223 -4.74 13.95 -18.67
C THR A 223 -3.32 13.90 -18.12
N LEU A 224 -2.94 12.85 -17.38
CA LEU A 224 -1.57 12.67 -16.89
C LEU A 224 -0.57 12.56 -18.04
N TRP A 225 -0.90 11.84 -19.11
CA TRP A 225 -0.04 11.74 -20.31
C TRP A 225 0.06 13.04 -21.09
N ASN A 226 -1.04 13.78 -21.23
CA ASN A 226 -1.02 15.11 -21.84
C ASN A 226 -0.11 16.08 -21.08
N LEU A 227 -0.07 16.00 -19.74
CA LEU A 227 0.84 16.81 -18.92
C LEU A 227 2.32 16.45 -19.13
N LEU A 228 2.61 15.22 -19.55
CA LEU A 228 3.96 14.78 -19.94
C LEU A 228 4.34 15.19 -21.36
N GLY A 229 3.42 15.80 -22.13
CA GLY A 229 3.64 16.23 -23.51
C GLY A 229 3.64 15.09 -24.53
N VAL A 230 2.94 14.00 -24.23
CA VAL A 230 2.82 12.78 -25.06
C VAL A 230 1.44 12.67 -25.68
#